data_AF-A0A536UN53-F1
#
_entry.id   AF-A0A536UN53-F1
#
_cell.length_a   1.000
_cell.length_b   1.000
_cell.length_c   1.000
_cell.angle_alpha   90.00
_cell.angle_beta   90.00
_cell.angle_gamma   90.00
#
_symmetry.space_group_name_H-M   'P 1'
#
loop_
_entity.id
_entity.type
_entity.pdbx_description
1 polymer ?
#
loop_
_entity_poly.entity_id
_entity_poly.type
_entity_poly.pdbx_seq_one_letter_code
_entity_poly.pdbx_strand_id
1 'polypeptide(L)'
;MDFRVACVILSLVASVGADAFTFADGASASCVADGKIVKEVDAEPSQAGLYFTGKTVRISSGFLIIWNAERLKTLPPEVHDYLFFHECAHARVPTTDELNANCAGLQDMRAAGRAGFAVESRLGAFYGHGSDYWTRTLKCADVTATSKPP
;
A
#
# COMPACT_ATOMS: atom_id res chain seq x y z
N MET A 1 -43.11 -8.09 -39.65
CA MET A 1 -41.84 -8.84 -39.56
C MET A 1 -40.99 -8.10 -38.54
N ASP A 2 -41.04 -8.57 -37.30
CA ASP A 2 -40.40 -7.95 -36.14
C ASP A 2 -38.88 -8.16 -36.14
N PHE A 3 -38.12 -7.06 -36.16
CA PHE A 3 -36.68 -7.09 -35.91
C PHE A 3 -36.44 -6.97 -34.41
N ARG A 4 -36.19 -8.11 -33.74
CA ARG A 4 -35.66 -8.14 -32.38
C ARG A 4 -34.15 -7.89 -32.43
N VAL A 5 -33.73 -6.70 -32.02
CA VAL A 5 -32.31 -6.39 -31.76
C VAL A 5 -31.93 -7.03 -30.43
N ALA A 6 -31.14 -8.10 -30.48
CA ALA A 6 -30.52 -8.68 -29.29
C ALA A 6 -29.34 -7.81 -28.87
N CYS A 7 -29.50 -7.06 -27.79
CA CYS A 7 -28.41 -6.32 -27.15
C CYS A 7 -27.56 -7.34 -26.35
N VAL A 8 -26.45 -7.79 -26.95
CA VAL A 8 -25.47 -8.61 -26.24
C VAL A 8 -24.66 -7.69 -25.35
N ILE A 9 -25.02 -7.63 -24.06
CA ILE A 9 -24.20 -6.99 -23.04
C ILE A 9 -23.00 -7.91 -22.81
N LEU A 10 -21.88 -7.57 -23.45
CA LEU A 10 -20.60 -8.21 -23.22
C LEU A 10 -20.09 -7.75 -21.84
N SER A 11 -20.41 -8.50 -20.79
CA SER A 11 -19.84 -8.29 -19.47
C SER A 11 -18.33 -8.51 -19.54
N LEU A 12 -17.56 -7.43 -19.60
CA LEU A 12 -16.12 -7.43 -19.34
C LEU A 12 -15.93 -7.86 -17.89
N VAL A 13 -15.73 -9.15 -17.67
CA VAL A 13 -15.18 -9.66 -16.41
C VAL A 13 -13.73 -9.19 -16.39
N ALA A 14 -13.48 -8.04 -15.76
CA ALA A 14 -12.12 -7.64 -15.43
C ALA A 14 -11.53 -8.76 -14.57
N SER A 15 -10.54 -9.48 -15.10
CA SER A 15 -9.75 -10.41 -14.32
C SER A 15 -9.06 -9.59 -13.23
N VAL A 16 -9.60 -9.63 -12.02
CA VAL A 16 -8.94 -9.11 -10.83
C VAL A 16 -7.63 -9.90 -10.74
N GLY A 17 -6.50 -9.24 -11.02
CA GLY A 17 -5.19 -9.87 -10.95
C GLY A 17 -5.02 -10.51 -9.59
N ALA A 18 -4.58 -11.76 -9.56
CA ALA A 18 -4.53 -12.61 -8.37
C ALA A 18 -3.49 -12.18 -7.31
N ASP A 19 -2.99 -10.94 -7.35
CA ASP A 19 -1.87 -10.44 -6.55
C ASP A 19 -2.07 -8.95 -6.20
N ALA A 20 -3.28 -8.55 -5.80
CA ALA A 20 -3.60 -7.19 -5.38
C ALA A 20 -3.91 -7.14 -3.88
N PHE A 21 -3.27 -6.21 -3.17
CA PHE A 21 -3.63 -5.88 -1.80
C PHE A 21 -5.09 -5.44 -1.71
N THR A 22 -5.82 -5.94 -0.72
CA THR A 22 -7.20 -5.52 -0.47
C THR A 22 -7.24 -4.59 0.73
N PHE A 23 -7.58 -3.33 0.51
CA PHE A 23 -7.74 -2.32 1.54
C PHE A 23 -8.91 -2.63 2.48
N ALA A 24 -8.94 -1.96 3.63
CA ALA A 24 -9.96 -2.16 4.65
C ALA A 24 -11.39 -1.78 4.19
N ASP A 25 -11.51 -0.95 3.15
CA ASP A 25 -12.79 -0.59 2.50
C ASP A 25 -13.24 -1.60 1.42
N GLY A 26 -12.45 -2.65 1.18
CA GLY A 26 -12.70 -3.68 0.17
C GLY A 26 -12.23 -3.33 -1.24
N ALA A 27 -11.67 -2.14 -1.47
CA ALA A 27 -11.00 -1.83 -2.73
C ALA A 27 -9.65 -2.55 -2.81
N SER A 28 -9.09 -2.69 -4.01
CA SER A 28 -7.79 -3.34 -4.20
C SER A 28 -6.82 -2.48 -5.00
N ALA A 29 -5.52 -2.65 -4.74
CA ALA A 29 -4.44 -2.08 -5.53
C ALA A 29 -3.26 -3.04 -5.63
N SER A 30 -2.48 -2.90 -6.70
CA SER A 30 -1.21 -3.60 -6.85
C SER A 30 -0.07 -2.60 -6.73
N CYS A 31 1.01 -2.99 -6.06
CA CYS A 31 2.22 -2.20 -6.05
C CYS A 31 2.92 -2.25 -7.42
N VAL A 32 3.34 -1.10 -7.95
CA VAL A 32 4.11 -1.01 -9.20
C VAL A 32 5.44 -0.34 -8.93
N ALA A 33 6.54 -1.04 -9.21
CA ALA A 33 7.92 -0.55 -9.12
C ALA A 33 8.66 -0.87 -10.41
N ASP A 34 9.44 0.09 -10.93
CA ASP A 34 10.16 -0.02 -12.21
C ASP A 34 9.28 -0.52 -13.39
N GLY A 35 8.02 -0.05 -13.42
CA GLY A 35 7.05 -0.42 -14.46
C GLY A 35 6.52 -1.86 -14.37
N LYS A 36 6.83 -2.58 -13.28
CA LYS A 36 6.40 -3.96 -13.05
C LYS A 36 5.52 -4.05 -11.81
N ILE A 37 4.52 -4.93 -11.85
CA ILE A 37 3.77 -5.29 -10.64
C ILE A 37 4.71 -6.04 -9.71
N VAL A 38 4.84 -5.54 -8.48
CA VAL A 38 5.56 -6.21 -7.41
C VAL A 38 4.67 -7.35 -6.91
N LYS A 39 5.22 -8.57 -6.88
CA LYS A 39 4.47 -9.72 -6.40
C LYS A 39 4.22 -9.60 -4.90
N GLU A 40 3.02 -9.96 -4.46
CA GLU A 40 2.61 -10.02 -3.07
C GLU A 40 2.32 -11.47 -2.68
N VAL A 41 2.82 -11.93 -1.53
CA VAL A 41 2.60 -13.29 -1.03
C VAL A 41 2.30 -13.28 0.46
N ASP A 42 1.56 -14.27 0.93
CA ASP A 42 1.45 -14.53 2.36
C ASP A 42 2.78 -15.09 2.91
N ALA A 43 3.08 -14.74 4.16
CA ALA A 43 4.18 -15.30 4.92
C ALA A 43 3.95 -16.80 5.11
N GLU A 44 5.02 -17.59 4.95
CA GLU A 44 4.96 -19.02 5.23
C GLU A 44 4.60 -19.27 6.70
N PRO A 45 3.97 -20.41 7.06
CA PRO A 45 3.60 -20.70 8.44
C PRO A 45 4.77 -20.63 9.43
N SER A 46 5.98 -20.98 8.98
CA SER A 46 7.21 -20.88 9.76
C SER A 46 7.64 -19.44 10.06
N GLN A 47 7.13 -18.47 9.30
CA GLN A 47 7.40 -17.04 9.43
C GLN A 47 6.28 -16.30 10.17
N ALA A 48 5.08 -16.90 10.30
CA ALA A 48 3.92 -16.26 10.94
C ALA A 48 4.17 -15.85 12.41
N GLY A 49 5.08 -16.55 13.11
CA GLY A 49 5.49 -16.22 14.48
C GLY A 49 6.55 -15.10 14.60
N LEU A 50 7.05 -14.57 13.47
CA LEU A 50 8.03 -13.48 13.47
C LEU A 50 7.36 -12.11 13.66
N TYR A 51 8.11 -11.16 14.20
CA TYR A 51 7.62 -9.83 14.53
C TYR A 51 7.65 -8.88 13.31
N PHE A 52 6.90 -9.20 12.26
CA PHE A 52 6.65 -8.31 11.12
C PHE A 52 5.20 -8.43 10.64
N THR A 53 4.63 -7.35 10.09
CA THR A 53 3.29 -7.38 9.49
C THR A 53 3.35 -7.36 7.96
N GLY A 54 4.17 -6.48 7.40
CA GLY A 54 4.60 -6.50 6.01
C GLY A 54 6.12 -6.58 5.95
N LYS A 55 6.64 -7.04 4.81
CA LYS A 55 8.07 -6.97 4.52
C LYS A 55 8.32 -6.99 3.02
N THR A 56 9.01 -5.98 2.54
CA THR A 56 9.52 -5.93 1.17
C THR A 56 10.94 -6.50 1.10
N VAL A 57 11.17 -7.41 0.16
CA VAL A 57 12.49 -8.02 -0.06
C VAL A 57 12.91 -7.90 -1.52
N ARG A 58 14.21 -7.70 -1.76
CA ARG A 58 14.80 -7.76 -3.09
C ARG A 58 15.04 -9.21 -3.48
N ILE A 59 14.61 -9.58 -4.69
CA ILE A 59 14.81 -10.90 -5.31
C ILE A 59 15.49 -10.73 -6.68
N SER A 60 15.88 -11.84 -7.32
CA SER A 60 16.56 -11.81 -8.62
C SER A 60 15.75 -11.13 -9.72
N SER A 61 14.42 -11.20 -9.66
CA SER A 61 13.50 -10.60 -10.65
C SER A 61 13.01 -9.18 -10.30
N GLY A 62 13.42 -8.62 -9.16
CA GLY A 62 12.95 -7.32 -8.68
C GLY A 62 12.65 -7.33 -7.17
N PHE A 63 11.39 -7.11 -6.82
CA PHE A 63 10.92 -7.08 -5.44
C PHE A 63 9.78 -8.07 -5.20
N LEU A 64 9.63 -8.46 -3.93
CA LEU A 64 8.53 -9.26 -3.41
C LEU A 64 8.07 -8.63 -2.10
N ILE A 65 6.76 -8.48 -1.91
CA ILE A 65 6.17 -8.09 -0.62
C ILE A 65 5.60 -9.34 0.04
N ILE A 66 5.93 -9.54 1.32
CA ILE A 66 5.49 -10.67 2.12
C ILE A 66 4.58 -10.15 3.24
N TRP A 67 3.37 -10.68 3.34
CA TRP A 67 2.36 -10.27 4.31
C TRP A 67 2.16 -11.31 5.40
N ASN A 68 2.29 -10.91 6.66
CA ASN A 68 1.79 -11.72 7.77
C ASN A 68 0.29 -11.46 7.95
N ALA A 69 -0.54 -12.22 7.22
CA ALA A 69 -1.99 -12.05 7.21
C ALA A 69 -2.64 -12.08 8.61
N GLU A 70 -2.13 -12.93 9.51
CA GLU A 70 -2.63 -13.04 10.88
C GLU A 70 -2.42 -11.76 11.69
N ARG A 71 -1.31 -11.05 11.47
CA ARG A 71 -1.07 -9.75 12.12
C ARG A 71 -1.77 -8.62 11.38
N LEU A 72 -1.73 -8.64 10.05
CA LEU A 72 -2.32 -7.61 9.19
C LEU A 72 -3.81 -7.42 9.49
N LYS A 73 -4.57 -8.51 9.63
CA LYS A 73 -6.02 -8.46 9.94
C LYS A 73 -6.36 -7.89 11.33
N THR A 74 -5.38 -7.73 12.23
CA THR A 74 -5.61 -7.19 13.58
C THR A 74 -5.37 -5.68 13.66
N LEU A 75 -4.86 -5.07 12.60
CA LEU A 75 -4.53 -3.66 12.58
C LEU A 75 -5.78 -2.78 12.40
N PRO A 76 -5.76 -1.56 12.96
CA PRO A 76 -6.75 -0.54 12.59
C PRO A 76 -6.77 -0.31 11.08
N PRO A 77 -7.93 -0.01 10.46
CA PRO A 77 -8.07 0.17 9.02
C PRO A 77 -7.03 1.09 8.37
N GLU A 78 -6.73 2.22 9.01
CA GLU A 78 -5.76 3.18 8.47
C GLU A 78 -4.34 2.64 8.47
N VAL A 79 -3.97 1.90 9.52
CA VAL A 79 -2.64 1.30 9.66
C VAL A 79 -2.48 0.16 8.67
N HIS A 80 -3.53 -0.66 8.54
CA HIS A 80 -3.62 -1.71 7.54
C HIS A 80 -3.35 -1.16 6.12
N ASP A 81 -4.09 -0.12 5.74
CA ASP A 81 -3.96 0.46 4.41
C ASP A 81 -2.63 1.19 4.23
N TYR A 82 -2.13 1.88 5.26
CA TYR A 82 -0.84 2.56 5.23
C TYR A 82 0.33 1.59 5.01
N LEU A 83 0.28 0.38 5.57
CA LEU A 83 1.33 -0.61 5.38
C LEU A 83 1.50 -1.02 3.91
N PHE A 84 0.42 -1.09 3.12
CA PHE A 84 0.54 -1.32 1.68
C PHE A 84 1.42 -0.26 1.01
N PHE A 85 1.15 1.02 1.29
CA PHE A 85 1.91 2.12 0.70
C PHE A 85 3.35 2.15 1.20
N HIS A 86 3.56 1.88 2.49
CA HIS A 86 4.88 1.78 3.10
C HIS A 86 5.74 0.68 2.44
N GLU A 87 5.21 -0.54 2.33
CA GLU A 87 5.92 -1.66 1.71
C GLU A 87 6.16 -1.40 0.21
N CYS A 88 5.17 -0.86 -0.48
CA CYS A 88 5.35 -0.51 -1.89
C CYS A 88 6.45 0.56 -2.08
N ALA A 89 6.58 1.51 -1.15
CA ALA A 89 7.64 2.52 -1.20
C ALA A 89 9.04 1.90 -1.10
N HIS A 90 9.25 0.86 -0.28
CA HIS A 90 10.53 0.13 -0.25
C HIS A 90 10.93 -0.38 -1.64
N ALA A 91 9.97 -0.83 -2.45
CA ALA A 91 10.21 -1.27 -3.82
C ALA A 91 10.36 -0.09 -4.81
N ARG A 92 9.52 0.95 -4.69
CA ARG A 92 9.45 2.07 -5.64
C ARG A 92 10.63 3.04 -5.54
N VAL A 93 11.12 3.32 -4.34
CA VAL A 93 12.29 4.21 -4.10
C VAL A 93 13.52 3.42 -3.62
N PRO A 94 13.72 2.21 -4.17
CA PRO A 94 14.54 1.10 -3.67
C PRO A 94 15.32 1.35 -2.35
N THR A 95 14.62 1.53 -1.23
CA THR A 95 15.22 1.93 0.06
C THR A 95 15.09 0.83 1.11
N THR A 96 16.03 0.76 2.04
CA THR A 96 15.89 -0.01 3.30
C THR A 96 15.73 0.91 4.52
N ASP A 97 15.73 2.22 4.30
CA ASP A 97 15.49 3.22 5.34
C ASP A 97 13.98 3.36 5.56
N GLU A 98 13.55 2.98 6.76
CA GLU A 98 12.15 2.97 7.20
C GLU A 98 11.52 4.37 7.19
N LEU A 99 12.28 5.43 7.46
CA LEU A 99 11.75 6.79 7.45
C LEU A 99 11.47 7.24 6.01
N ASN A 100 12.37 6.93 5.08
CA ASN A 100 12.17 7.21 3.66
C ASN A 100 10.97 6.42 3.10
N ALA A 101 10.83 5.14 3.47
CA ALA A 101 9.68 4.33 3.06
C ALA A 101 8.36 4.86 3.65
N ASN A 102 8.35 5.23 4.94
CA ASN A 102 7.19 5.86 5.58
C ASN A 102 6.79 7.17 4.89
N CYS A 103 7.77 8.02 4.60
CA CYS A 103 7.56 9.30 3.93
C CYS A 103 6.98 9.14 2.51
N ALA A 104 7.63 8.32 1.69
CA ALA A 104 7.19 8.04 0.33
C ALA A 104 5.84 7.31 0.29
N GLY A 105 5.62 6.35 1.20
CA GLY A 105 4.35 5.65 1.33
C GLY A 105 3.21 6.60 1.73
N LEU A 106 3.44 7.52 2.67
CA LEU A 106 2.43 8.50 3.04
C LEU A 106 2.10 9.45 1.88
N GLN A 107 3.10 9.87 1.10
CA GLN A 107 2.88 10.67 -0.11
C GLN A 107 2.02 9.93 -1.13
N ASP A 108 2.30 8.65 -1.38
CA ASP A 108 1.54 7.84 -2.31
C ASP A 108 0.10 7.60 -1.81
N MET A 109 -0.07 7.37 -0.50
CA MET A 109 -1.39 7.22 0.12
C MET A 109 -2.23 8.49 0.00
N ARG A 110 -1.61 9.68 0.17
CA ARG A 110 -2.23 10.98 -0.07
C ARG A 110 -2.61 11.15 -1.53
N ALA A 111 -1.71 10.84 -2.46
CA ALA A 111 -1.94 10.94 -3.90
C ALA A 111 -3.07 10.01 -4.38
N ALA A 112 -3.24 8.85 -3.73
CA ALA A 112 -4.34 7.93 -3.96
C ALA A 112 -5.69 8.40 -3.34
N GLY A 113 -5.71 9.53 -2.64
CA GLY A 113 -6.90 10.04 -1.94
C GLY A 113 -7.29 9.22 -0.70
N ARG A 114 -6.38 8.39 -0.18
CA ARG A 114 -6.61 7.50 0.97
C ARG A 114 -6.05 8.03 2.29
N ALA A 115 -5.24 9.09 2.23
CA ALA A 115 -4.78 9.82 3.41
C ALA A 115 -5.17 11.29 3.37
N GLY A 116 -5.38 11.83 4.55
CA GLY A 116 -5.67 13.22 4.85
C GLY A 116 -5.69 13.41 6.36
N PHE A 117 -6.03 14.61 6.84
CA PHE A 117 -5.89 14.97 8.26
C PHE A 117 -6.43 13.93 9.25
N ALA A 118 -7.65 13.42 9.03
CA ALA A 118 -8.27 12.45 9.94
C ALA A 118 -7.55 11.10 9.97
N VAL A 119 -7.11 10.60 8.81
CA VAL A 119 -6.37 9.33 8.68
C VAL A 119 -4.98 9.47 9.31
N GLU A 120 -4.27 10.55 8.99
CA GLU A 120 -2.93 10.81 9.51
C GLU A 120 -2.90 11.06 11.02
N SER A 121 -3.96 11.66 11.56
CA SER A 121 -4.13 11.78 13.01
C SER A 121 -4.28 10.42 13.68
N ARG A 122 -5.00 9.47 13.07
CA ARG A 122 -5.17 8.10 13.61
C ARG A 122 -3.88 7.28 13.46
N LEU A 123 -3.18 7.40 12.33
CA LEU A 123 -1.84 6.83 12.16
C LEU A 123 -0.87 7.37 13.22
N GLY A 124 -0.89 8.67 13.46
CA GLY A 124 -0.07 9.29 14.50
C GLY A 124 -0.41 8.79 15.90
N ALA A 125 -1.69 8.60 16.23
CA ALA A 125 -2.08 8.01 17.50
C ALA A 125 -1.57 6.57 17.66
N PHE A 126 -1.54 5.78 16.58
CA PHE A 126 -1.05 4.40 16.60
C PHE A 126 0.48 4.32 16.72
N TYR A 127 1.23 5.05 15.90
CA TYR A 127 2.70 5.06 15.92
C TYR A 127 3.32 5.96 17.02
N GLY A 128 2.47 6.48 17.91
CA GLY A 128 2.84 7.37 19.01
C GLY A 128 2.61 8.83 18.65
N HIS A 129 1.56 9.43 19.23
CA HIS A 129 1.24 10.83 19.02
C HIS A 129 2.39 11.70 19.55
N GLY A 130 3.00 12.50 18.67
CA GLY A 130 4.15 13.33 19.04
C GLY A 130 5.44 12.54 19.18
N SER A 131 5.49 11.27 18.73
CA SER A 131 6.75 10.58 18.59
C SER A 131 7.63 11.32 17.58
N ASP A 132 8.92 11.44 17.88
CA ASP A 132 9.88 12.05 16.96
C ASP A 132 9.87 11.35 15.60
N TYR A 133 9.57 10.06 15.59
CA TYR A 133 9.56 9.25 14.38
C TYR A 133 8.38 9.57 13.45
N TRP A 134 7.15 9.63 13.97
CA TRP A 134 6.00 10.02 13.16
C TRP A 134 6.06 11.50 12.74
N THR A 135 6.53 12.36 13.63
CA THR A 135 6.74 13.79 13.32
C THR A 135 7.73 13.97 12.16
N ARG A 136 8.82 13.21 12.16
CA ARG A 136 9.79 13.20 11.03
C ARG A 136 9.16 12.66 9.75
N THR A 137 8.30 11.65 9.84
CA THR A 137 7.56 11.10 8.69
C THR A 137 6.69 12.17 8.05
N LEU A 138 5.85 12.86 8.83
CA LEU A 138 5.00 13.95 8.36
C LEU A 138 5.82 15.06 7.70
N LYS A 139 6.87 15.53 8.39
CA LYS A 139 7.75 16.58 7.88
C LYS A 139 8.39 16.20 6.54
N CYS A 140 8.82 14.95 6.38
CA CYS A 140 9.35 14.47 5.11
C CYS A 140 8.26 14.40 4.03
N ALA A 141 7.09 13.86 4.37
CA ALA A 141 5.99 13.68 3.44
C ALA A 141 5.50 15.02 2.85
N ASP A 142 5.57 16.10 3.63
CA ASP A 142 5.12 17.44 3.24
C ASP A 142 6.05 18.16 2.24
N VAL A 143 7.33 17.75 2.12
CA VAL A 143 8.28 18.43 1.23
C VAL A 143 7.87 18.36 -0.24
N THR A 144 7.28 17.24 -0.67
CA THR A 144 6.85 17.04 -2.08
C THR A 144 5.48 17.65 -2.39
N ALA A 145 4.64 17.92 -1.37
CA ALA A 145 3.36 18.61 -1.57
C ALA A 145 3.55 20.06 -2.08
N THR A 146 4.74 20.62 -1.88
CA THR A 146 5.08 22.01 -2.28
C THR A 146 5.73 22.11 -3.66
N SER A 147 6.13 21.00 -4.29
CA SER A 147 6.67 20.99 -5.64
C SER A 147 5.59 20.63 -6.66
N LYS A 148 4.68 21.57 -6.93
CA LYS A 148 3.90 21.55 -8.17
C LYS A 148 4.89 21.74 -9.35
N PRO A 149 4.81 20.98 -10.46
CA PRO A 149 5.60 21.30 -11.64
C PRO A 149 5.17 22.68 -12.21
N PRO A 150 6.08 23.43 -12.87
CA PRO A 150 5.72 24.66 -13.58
C PRO A 150 4.62 24.44 -14.63
#